data_AF-A0A922MIX8-F1
#
_entry.id   AF-A0A922MIX8-F1
#
_cell.length_a   1.000
_cell.length_b   1.000
_cell.length_c   1.000
_cell.angle_alpha   90.00
_cell.angle_beta   90.00
_cell.angle_gamma   90.00
#
_symmetry.space_group_name_H-M   'P 1'
#
loop_
_entity.id
_entity.type
_entity.pdbx_description
1 polymer ?
#
loop_
_entity_poly.entity_id
_entity_poly.type
_entity_poly.pdbx_seq_one_letter_code
_entity_poly.pdbx_strand_id
1 'polypeptide(L)'
;MESNAQLKVQLQVYDYFDKYTFLCEMYDEEADKIIELVLNYFPFDNSCQVIDAKKGKNLVSRVQLPTLRLEMLEIGNIINVFSKLLRITDCAPATRKKLFYKFESTFALIKPVPPNLHGKIITFITKKGFRIVRMKNGKISKEVAIALYNHISGSSMLPLNKNSRIIIDYVTSGEVIGIELVGRNAIKEWRRCLGATDPADAEPGTLRHLYGENTLRNIAHGCNTAEDDLCRQLYPTSIRALYGSSLVHNAVHCTDLPEDGVTEVEYFFKLLANERS
;
A
#
# COMPACT_ATOMS: atom_id res chain seq x y z
N MET A 1 -31.50 25.45 -8.01
CA MET A 1 -31.49 25.49 -6.54
C MET A 1 -30.95 24.16 -6.07
N GLU A 2 -29.79 24.22 -5.39
CA GLU A 2 -29.20 23.23 -4.46
C GLU A 2 -28.99 21.78 -5.00
N SER A 3 -27.80 21.20 -4.97
CA SER A 3 -26.97 21.03 -3.78
C SER A 3 -25.47 21.01 -4.13
N ASN A 4 -24.76 22.07 -3.74
CA ASN A 4 -23.32 22.00 -3.52
C ASN A 4 -23.12 21.17 -2.24
N ALA A 5 -22.89 19.87 -2.40
CA ALA A 5 -22.35 19.04 -1.33
C ALA A 5 -20.88 19.43 -1.11
N GLN A 6 -20.68 20.61 -0.52
CA GLN A 6 -19.41 20.98 0.08
C GLN A 6 -19.06 19.85 1.06
N LEU A 7 -18.00 19.12 0.75
CA LEU A 7 -17.25 18.33 1.71
C LEU A 7 -16.95 19.25 2.89
N LYS A 8 -17.76 19.17 3.95
CA LYS A 8 -17.39 19.69 5.26
C LYS A 8 -16.18 18.88 5.69
N VAL A 9 -14.98 19.39 5.38
CA VAL A 9 -13.79 19.07 6.16
C VAL A 9 -14.17 19.49 7.58
N GLN A 10 -14.56 18.54 8.43
CA GLN A 10 -14.60 18.79 9.86
C GLN A 10 -13.19 19.24 10.21
N LEU A 11 -13.01 20.54 10.44
CA LEU A 11 -11.78 21.07 11.01
C LEU A 11 -11.61 20.35 12.34
N GLN A 12 -10.69 19.39 12.37
CA GLN A 12 -10.35 18.67 13.58
C GLN A 12 -9.70 19.70 14.50
N VAL A 13 -10.45 20.13 15.52
CA VAL A 13 -9.94 21.05 16.54
C VAL A 13 -8.97 20.25 17.40
N TYR A 14 -7.73 20.69 17.47
CA TYR A 14 -6.70 20.09 18.32
C TYR A 14 -6.54 20.90 19.59
N ASP A 15 -6.31 20.22 20.70
CA ASP A 15 -5.89 20.87 21.93
C ASP A 15 -4.36 21.06 21.95
N TYR A 16 -3.87 22.03 22.70
CA TYR A 16 -2.43 22.28 22.85
C TYR A 16 -1.64 21.03 23.34
N PHE A 17 -2.31 20.15 24.08
CA PHE A 17 -1.74 18.91 24.63
C PHE A 17 -1.91 17.69 23.70
N ASP A 18 -2.65 17.81 22.60
CA ASP A 18 -2.76 16.71 21.65
C ASP A 18 -1.38 16.38 21.06
N LYS A 19 -1.13 15.09 20.98
CA LYS A 19 0.14 14.55 20.50
C LYS A 19 -0.09 13.22 19.81
N TYR A 20 0.60 13.04 18.69
CA TYR A 20 0.75 11.77 18.01
C TYR A 20 2.19 11.31 18.13
N THR A 21 2.37 10.11 18.66
CA THR A 21 3.69 9.50 18.89
C THR A 21 3.92 8.37 17.91
N PHE A 22 5.02 8.48 17.17
CA PHE A 22 5.51 7.53 16.17
C PHE A 22 6.83 6.93 16.62
N LEU A 23 7.01 5.64 16.33
CA LEU A 23 8.28 4.95 16.48
C LEU A 23 9.00 5.06 15.14
N CYS A 24 10.26 5.48 15.19
CA CYS A 24 11.06 5.75 14.02
C CYS A 24 12.43 5.09 14.17
N GLU A 25 13.09 4.92 13.05
CA GLU A 25 14.51 4.59 13.03
C GLU A 25 15.26 5.52 12.07
N MET A 26 16.54 5.69 12.33
CA MET A 26 17.45 6.46 11.50
C MET A 26 18.81 5.78 11.54
N TYR A 27 19.53 5.75 10.42
CA TYR A 27 20.92 5.36 10.42
C TYR A 27 21.77 6.55 10.90
N ASP A 28 22.56 6.34 11.94
CA ASP A 28 23.49 7.30 12.52
C ASP A 28 24.88 6.99 11.95
N GLU A 29 25.36 7.86 11.05
CA GLU A 29 26.64 7.71 10.36
C GLU A 29 27.83 7.75 11.33
N GLU A 30 27.78 8.58 12.37
CA GLU A 30 28.89 8.70 13.34
C GLU A 30 29.03 7.45 14.19
N ALA A 31 27.91 6.81 14.50
CA ALA A 31 27.86 5.60 15.31
C ALA A 31 27.78 4.30 14.48
N ASP A 32 27.76 4.41 13.15
CA ASP A 32 27.57 3.33 12.16
C ASP A 32 26.50 2.32 12.58
N LYS A 33 25.31 2.84 12.92
CA LYS A 33 24.21 1.98 13.38
C LYS A 33 22.84 2.59 13.19
N ILE A 34 21.84 1.72 13.10
CA ILE A 34 20.44 2.13 13.19
C ILE A 34 20.11 2.46 14.65
N ILE A 35 19.64 3.69 14.87
CA ILE A 35 19.14 4.15 16.17
C ILE A 35 17.63 4.22 16.18
N GLU A 36 17.04 3.85 17.30
CA GLU A 36 15.59 3.89 17.53
C GLU A 36 15.21 5.25 18.10
N LEU A 37 14.21 5.88 17.47
CA LEU A 37 13.77 7.23 17.75
C LEU A 37 12.27 7.25 18.05
N VAL A 38 11.86 8.19 18.88
CA VAL A 38 10.46 8.52 19.12
C VAL A 38 10.19 9.91 18.55
N LEU A 39 9.32 9.98 17.55
CA LEU A 39 8.81 11.22 17.00
C LEU A 39 7.47 11.56 17.66
N ASN A 40 7.42 12.70 18.33
CA ASN A 40 6.20 13.31 18.81
C ASN A 40 5.80 14.43 17.85
N TYR A 41 4.59 14.36 17.31
CA TYR A 41 3.98 15.40 16.48
C TYR A 41 2.83 16.06 17.23
N PHE A 42 2.81 17.39 17.22
CA PHE A 42 1.83 18.23 17.91
C PHE A 42 1.01 18.97 16.87
N PRO A 43 -0.23 18.52 16.59
CA PRO A 43 -1.02 19.04 15.49
C PRO A 43 -1.55 20.47 15.73
N PHE A 44 -1.63 20.92 16.99
CA PHE A 44 -2.11 22.27 17.32
C PHE A 44 -1.25 23.39 16.72
N ASP A 45 0.08 23.27 16.80
CA ASP A 45 1.04 24.28 16.36
C ASP A 45 1.97 23.78 15.24
N ASN A 46 1.66 22.61 14.67
CA ASN A 46 2.46 21.93 13.67
C ASN A 46 3.95 21.78 14.06
N SER A 47 4.18 21.42 15.32
CA SER A 47 5.53 21.16 15.84
C SER A 47 5.84 19.68 15.98
N CYS A 48 7.12 19.35 15.99
CA CYS A 48 7.61 18.00 16.24
C CYS A 48 8.77 17.99 17.23
N GLN A 49 8.96 16.86 17.89
CA GLN A 49 10.09 16.57 18.77
C GLN A 49 10.58 15.16 18.47
N VAL A 50 11.90 14.98 18.42
CA VAL A 50 12.55 13.69 18.18
C VAL A 50 13.40 13.32 19.40
N ILE A 51 13.20 12.12 19.94
CA ILE A 51 13.86 11.62 21.14
C ILE A 51 14.61 10.33 20.80
N ASP A 52 15.86 10.20 21.23
CA ASP A 52 16.58 8.92 21.23
C ASP A 52 15.93 7.98 22.25
N ALA A 53 15.34 6.87 21.78
CA ALA A 53 14.55 5.98 22.61
C ALA A 53 15.38 5.29 23.71
N LYS A 54 16.68 5.06 23.46
CA LYS A 54 17.58 4.38 24.41
C LYS A 54 18.15 5.35 25.42
N LYS A 55 18.56 6.55 24.98
CA LYS A 55 19.17 7.56 25.85
C LYS A 55 18.14 8.42 26.59
N GLY A 56 16.89 8.46 26.11
CA GLY A 56 15.85 9.36 26.62
C GLY A 56 16.17 10.84 26.38
N LYS A 57 17.14 11.16 25.52
CA LYS A 57 17.60 12.52 25.23
C LYS A 57 16.93 13.04 23.96
N ASN A 58 16.57 14.32 23.97
CA ASN A 58 16.08 14.98 22.76
C ASN A 58 17.21 15.04 21.73
N LEU A 59 16.95 14.47 20.56
CA LEU A 59 17.76 14.69 19.37
C LEU A 59 17.32 15.99 18.67
N VAL A 60 16.01 16.25 18.68
CA VAL A 60 15.40 17.50 18.23
C VAL A 60 14.38 17.93 19.30
N SER A 61 14.65 19.04 19.97
CA SER A 61 13.70 19.68 20.89
C SER A 61 12.43 20.12 20.13
N ARG A 62 11.30 20.27 20.82
CA ARG A 62 10.03 20.67 20.19
C ARG A 62 10.22 21.94 19.36
N VAL A 63 9.97 21.83 18.07
CA VAL A 63 10.17 22.91 17.10
C VAL A 63 9.12 22.83 16.02
N GLN A 64 8.65 23.98 15.55
CA GLN A 64 7.73 24.04 14.43
C GLN A 64 8.40 23.55 13.15
N LEU A 65 7.71 22.69 12.41
CA LEU A 65 8.18 22.18 11.13
C LEU A 65 7.08 22.36 10.09
N PRO A 66 6.93 23.57 9.49
CA PRO A 66 5.83 23.88 8.59
C PRO A 66 5.72 22.95 7.38
N THR A 67 6.83 22.33 6.97
CA THR A 67 6.90 21.38 5.87
C THR A 67 6.36 19.99 6.21
N LEU A 68 6.26 19.66 7.50
CA LEU A 68 5.71 18.38 7.95
C LEU A 68 4.19 18.47 8.03
N ARG A 69 3.51 17.52 7.39
CA ARG A 69 2.04 17.39 7.43
C ARG A 69 1.67 16.05 8.06
N LEU A 70 0.58 16.01 8.80
CA LEU A 70 0.10 14.79 9.46
C LEU A 70 -0.09 13.61 8.48
N GLU A 71 -0.52 13.88 7.25
CA GLU A 71 -0.65 12.90 6.17
C GLU A 71 0.67 12.23 5.76
N MET A 72 1.82 12.84 6.05
CA MET A 72 3.13 12.25 5.79
C MET A 72 3.52 11.22 6.87
N LEU A 73 2.86 11.27 8.03
CA LEU A 73 3.16 10.45 9.20
C LEU A 73 2.45 9.09 9.13
N GLU A 74 2.76 8.31 8.09
CA GLU A 74 2.28 6.94 7.94
C GLU A 74 3.39 5.92 8.20
N ILE A 75 3.00 4.74 8.70
CA ILE A 75 3.92 3.62 8.90
C ILE A 75 4.53 3.21 7.55
N GLY A 76 5.86 3.17 7.51
CA GLY A 76 6.67 2.86 6.34
C GLY A 76 7.22 4.09 5.62
N ASN A 77 6.66 5.29 5.85
CA ASN A 77 7.16 6.51 5.22
C ASN A 77 8.51 6.92 5.80
N ILE A 78 9.34 7.53 4.97
CA ILE A 78 10.56 8.23 5.38
C ILE A 78 10.25 9.73 5.39
N ILE A 79 10.48 10.39 6.51
CA ILE A 79 10.28 11.83 6.66
C ILE A 79 11.62 12.52 6.93
N ASN A 80 11.75 13.76 6.47
CA ASN A 80 12.91 14.59 6.77
C ASN A 80 12.60 15.54 7.94
N VAL A 81 13.41 15.48 8.98
CA VAL A 81 13.37 16.40 10.13
C VAL A 81 14.76 17.02 10.31
N PHE A 82 14.97 18.25 9.84
CA PHE A 82 16.27 18.95 9.88
C PHE A 82 17.46 18.12 9.37
N SER A 83 17.33 17.63 8.13
CA SER A 83 18.35 16.81 7.45
C SER A 83 18.53 15.42 8.04
N LYS A 84 17.60 14.96 8.89
CA LYS A 84 17.56 13.59 9.40
C LYS A 84 16.42 12.86 8.72
N LEU A 85 16.74 11.74 8.06
CA LEU A 85 15.76 10.88 7.41
C LEU A 85 15.27 9.82 8.40
N LEU A 86 14.06 10.00 8.89
CA LEU A 86 13.43 9.11 9.86
C LEU A 86 12.47 8.19 9.14
N ARG A 87 12.70 6.88 9.19
CA ARG A 87 11.75 5.88 8.73
C ARG A 87 10.75 5.59 9.85
N ILE A 88 9.46 5.80 9.60
CA ILE A 88 8.40 5.50 10.57
C ILE A 88 8.17 3.99 10.56
N THR A 89 8.51 3.33 11.67
CA THR A 89 8.40 1.86 11.80
C THR A 89 7.07 1.45 12.44
N ASP A 90 6.56 2.25 13.38
CA ASP A 90 5.29 2.01 14.06
C ASP A 90 4.78 3.29 14.75
N CYS A 91 3.76 3.21 15.60
CA CYS A 91 3.23 4.29 16.43
C CYS A 91 2.70 3.78 17.77
N ALA A 92 2.61 4.70 18.74
CA ALA A 92 2.07 4.38 20.06
C ALA A 92 0.59 3.92 19.97
N PRO A 93 0.12 3.04 20.88
CA PRO A 93 -1.25 2.51 20.85
C PRO A 93 -2.35 3.59 20.82
N ALA A 94 -2.15 4.70 21.55
CA ALA A 94 -3.08 5.83 21.55
C ALA A 94 -3.11 6.54 20.18
N THR A 95 -1.95 6.72 19.55
CA THR A 95 -1.84 7.25 18.18
C THR A 95 -2.54 6.34 17.19
N ARG A 96 -2.30 5.02 17.30
CA ARG A 96 -2.97 4.00 16.50
C ARG A 96 -4.49 4.08 16.60
N LYS A 97 -5.01 4.21 17.81
CA LYS A 97 -6.46 4.36 18.05
C LYS A 97 -7.03 5.70 17.61
N LYS A 98 -6.24 6.77 17.49
CA LYS A 98 -6.73 8.07 16.99
C LYS A 98 -6.64 8.18 15.47
N LEU A 99 -5.49 7.84 14.89
CA LEU A 99 -5.20 8.04 13.47
C LEU A 99 -5.56 6.82 12.61
N PHE A 100 -5.36 5.61 13.14
CA PHE A 100 -5.39 4.37 12.36
C PHE A 100 -6.56 3.44 12.75
N TYR A 101 -7.55 3.89 13.53
CA TYR A 101 -8.64 3.06 14.08
C TYR A 101 -9.58 2.42 13.05
N LYS A 102 -9.41 2.75 11.78
CA LYS A 102 -10.14 2.21 10.64
C LYS A 102 -9.21 1.93 9.46
N PHE A 103 -7.89 1.92 9.64
CA PHE A 103 -6.99 1.55 8.56
C PHE A 103 -7.02 0.04 8.38
N GLU A 104 -7.34 -0.38 7.16
CA GLU A 104 -7.43 -1.78 6.76
C GLU A 104 -6.50 -2.00 5.56
N SER A 105 -6.09 -3.25 5.35
CA SER A 105 -5.52 -3.70 4.09
C SER A 105 -6.59 -4.38 3.27
N THR A 106 -6.52 -4.26 1.94
CA THR A 106 -7.36 -5.02 1.02
C THR A 106 -6.56 -5.38 -0.23
N PHE A 107 -6.89 -6.52 -0.81
CA PHE A 107 -6.31 -6.95 -2.07
C PHE A 107 -7.17 -6.48 -3.25
N ALA A 108 -6.52 -5.79 -4.18
CA ALA A 108 -7.07 -5.41 -5.46
C ALA A 108 -6.41 -6.25 -6.56
N LEU A 109 -7.23 -6.90 -7.39
CA LEU A 109 -6.76 -7.57 -8.59
C LEU A 109 -7.26 -6.79 -9.80
N ILE A 110 -6.36 -6.16 -10.52
CA ILE A 110 -6.64 -5.59 -11.83
C ILE A 110 -6.61 -6.75 -12.83
N LYS A 111 -7.74 -6.98 -13.51
CA LYS A 111 -7.90 -8.00 -14.54
C LYS A 111 -7.05 -7.66 -15.78
N PRO A 112 -6.95 -8.56 -16.76
CA PRO A 112 -6.25 -8.25 -17.99
C PRO A 112 -6.88 -7.04 -18.70
N VAL A 113 -6.13 -5.95 -18.73
CA VAL A 113 -6.51 -4.68 -19.34
C VAL A 113 -5.37 -4.21 -20.26
N PRO A 114 -5.68 -3.40 -21.29
CA PRO A 114 -4.66 -2.78 -22.13
C PRO A 114 -3.60 -2.02 -21.31
N PRO A 115 -2.31 -2.08 -21.67
CA PRO A 115 -1.21 -1.44 -20.91
C PRO A 115 -1.42 0.06 -20.66
N ASN A 116 -2.05 0.77 -21.60
CA ASN A 116 -2.33 2.21 -21.46
C ASN A 116 -3.36 2.54 -20.35
N LEU A 117 -4.06 1.54 -19.79
CA LEU A 117 -4.94 1.73 -18.63
C LEU A 117 -4.23 1.54 -17.29
N HIS A 118 -3.06 0.88 -17.25
CA HIS A 118 -2.36 0.56 -15.99
C HIS A 118 -2.08 1.82 -15.17
N GLY A 119 -1.41 2.81 -15.79
CA GLY A 119 -1.10 4.08 -15.14
C GLY A 119 -2.35 4.87 -14.72
N LYS A 120 -3.44 4.80 -15.50
CA LYS A 120 -4.71 5.47 -15.17
C LYS A 120 -5.36 4.87 -13.93
N ILE A 121 -5.35 3.55 -13.80
CA ILE A 121 -5.91 2.83 -12.67
C ILE A 121 -5.08 3.09 -11.40
N ILE A 122 -3.75 3.03 -11.49
CA ILE A 122 -2.85 3.33 -10.37
C ILE A 122 -3.02 4.78 -9.90
N THR A 123 -3.11 5.72 -10.84
CA THR A 123 -3.38 7.13 -10.53
C THR A 123 -4.75 7.32 -9.89
N PHE A 124 -5.77 6.58 -10.35
CA PHE A 124 -7.09 6.62 -9.73
C PHE A 124 -7.04 6.13 -8.28
N ILE A 125 -6.40 4.99 -8.03
CA ILE A 125 -6.26 4.39 -6.69
C ILE A 125 -5.62 5.38 -5.72
N THR A 126 -4.48 5.95 -6.11
CA THR A 126 -3.73 6.90 -5.27
C THR A 126 -4.52 8.19 -5.02
N LYS A 127 -5.21 8.74 -6.03
CA LYS A 127 -6.10 9.90 -5.87
C LYS A 127 -7.30 9.65 -4.95
N LYS A 128 -7.72 8.40 -4.76
CA LYS A 128 -8.77 8.03 -3.81
C LYS A 128 -8.25 7.87 -2.37
N GLY A 129 -6.96 8.13 -2.13
CA GLY A 129 -6.35 8.09 -0.80
C GLY A 129 -5.90 6.70 -0.37
N PHE A 130 -5.77 5.75 -1.30
CA PHE A 130 -5.15 4.47 -1.01
C PHE A 130 -3.63 4.58 -1.13
N ARG A 131 -2.94 3.97 -0.17
CA ARG A 131 -1.51 3.68 -0.28
C ARG A 131 -1.33 2.29 -0.89
N ILE A 132 -0.49 2.23 -1.92
CA ILE A 132 -0.06 0.96 -2.52
C ILE A 132 1.15 0.48 -1.74
N VAL A 133 1.00 -0.62 -1.00
CA VAL A 133 2.10 -1.20 -0.20
C VAL A 133 2.95 -2.14 -1.04
N ARG A 134 2.27 -2.90 -1.90
CA ARG A 134 2.86 -3.89 -2.79
C ARG A 134 2.09 -3.91 -4.09
N MET A 135 2.79 -4.11 -5.19
CA MET A 135 2.21 -4.28 -6.51
C MET A 135 3.06 -5.29 -7.29
N LYS A 136 2.40 -6.20 -8.00
CA LYS A 136 3.06 -7.14 -8.91
C LYS A 136 2.15 -7.44 -10.09
N ASN A 137 2.69 -7.31 -11.30
CA ASN A 137 2.07 -7.76 -12.52
C ASN A 137 2.58 -9.16 -12.91
N GLY A 138 1.75 -9.94 -13.60
CA GLY A 138 2.14 -11.22 -14.17
C GLY A 138 0.94 -12.03 -14.65
N LYS A 139 1.21 -13.17 -15.29
CA LYS A 139 0.17 -14.15 -15.60
C LYS A 139 -0.06 -15.05 -14.40
N ILE A 140 -1.33 -15.35 -14.13
CA ILE A 140 -1.73 -16.32 -13.10
C ILE A 140 -2.13 -17.64 -13.76
N SER A 141 -1.88 -18.76 -13.09
CA SER A 141 -2.32 -20.07 -13.57
C SER A 141 -3.83 -20.26 -13.35
N LYS A 142 -4.42 -21.26 -14.03
CA LYS A 142 -5.85 -21.58 -13.85
C LYS A 142 -6.15 -22.01 -12.42
N GLU A 143 -5.23 -22.73 -11.78
CA GLU A 143 -5.35 -23.20 -10.40
C GLU A 143 -5.45 -22.02 -9.42
N VAL A 144 -4.56 -21.02 -9.59
CA VAL A 144 -4.57 -19.76 -8.82
C VAL A 144 -5.86 -18.98 -9.06
N ALA A 145 -6.31 -18.87 -10.31
CA ALA A 145 -7.56 -18.20 -10.64
C ALA A 145 -8.78 -18.92 -10.03
N ILE A 146 -8.82 -20.25 -10.04
CA ILE A 146 -9.89 -21.01 -9.38
C ILE A 146 -9.91 -20.70 -7.88
N ALA A 147 -8.76 -20.78 -7.20
CA ALA A 147 -8.66 -20.47 -5.77
C ALA A 147 -9.17 -19.06 -5.43
N LEU A 148 -8.79 -18.05 -6.22
CA LEU A 148 -9.25 -16.67 -6.07
C LEU A 148 -10.78 -16.50 -6.13
N TYR A 149 -11.45 -17.25 -7.01
CA TYR A 149 -12.88 -17.09 -7.29
C TYR A 149 -13.78 -18.11 -6.58
N ASN A 150 -13.21 -19.10 -5.88
CA ASN A 150 -13.93 -20.14 -5.14
C ASN A 150 -14.84 -19.60 -4.02
N HIS A 151 -14.52 -18.45 -3.44
CA HIS A 151 -15.35 -17.82 -2.38
C HIS A 151 -16.59 -17.09 -2.92
N ILE A 152 -16.67 -16.85 -4.24
CA ILE A 152 -17.81 -16.17 -4.89
C ILE A 152 -18.88 -17.19 -5.31
N SER A 153 -18.48 -18.46 -5.49
CA SER A 153 -19.38 -19.59 -5.59
C SER A 153 -19.86 -19.98 -4.19
N GLY A 154 -20.94 -19.35 -3.71
CA GLY A 154 -21.67 -19.88 -2.56
C GLY A 154 -21.91 -21.38 -2.75
N SER A 155 -21.45 -22.16 -1.78
CA SER A 155 -21.55 -23.63 -1.67
C SER A 155 -20.47 -24.46 -2.37
N SER A 156 -19.64 -25.08 -1.51
CA SER A 156 -19.26 -26.51 -1.49
C SER A 156 -19.22 -27.25 -2.83
N MET A 157 -18.01 -27.70 -3.22
CA MET A 157 -17.78 -28.95 -3.95
C MET A 157 -18.70 -29.23 -5.16
N LEU A 158 -19.09 -28.20 -5.92
CA LEU A 158 -19.81 -28.34 -7.19
C LEU A 158 -18.89 -27.99 -8.35
N PRO A 159 -19.01 -28.67 -9.51
CA PRO A 159 -18.21 -28.33 -10.69
C PRO A 159 -18.43 -26.86 -11.06
N LEU A 160 -17.33 -26.14 -11.33
CA LEU A 160 -17.35 -24.73 -11.74
C LEU A 160 -18.54 -24.45 -12.67
N ASN A 161 -19.49 -23.63 -12.21
CA ASN A 161 -20.61 -23.23 -13.04
C ASN A 161 -20.07 -22.50 -14.30
N LYS A 162 -20.87 -22.47 -15.38
CA LYS A 162 -20.42 -21.90 -16.67
C LYS A 162 -19.85 -20.48 -16.53
N ASN A 163 -20.40 -19.68 -15.62
CA ASN A 163 -19.97 -18.30 -15.39
C ASN A 163 -18.60 -18.21 -14.73
N SER A 164 -18.29 -19.07 -13.74
CA SER A 164 -16.96 -19.12 -13.12
C SER A 164 -15.88 -19.52 -14.12
N ARG A 165 -16.15 -20.46 -15.04
CA ARG A 165 -15.19 -20.85 -16.08
C ARG A 165 -14.83 -19.70 -17.01
N ILE A 166 -15.83 -18.93 -17.46
CA ILE A 166 -15.63 -17.76 -18.34
C ILE A 166 -14.75 -16.71 -17.64
N ILE A 167 -14.98 -16.48 -16.34
CA ILE A 167 -14.16 -15.55 -15.56
C ILE A 167 -12.72 -16.05 -15.43
N ILE A 168 -12.52 -17.33 -15.11
CA ILE A 168 -11.19 -17.95 -14.98
C ILE A 168 -10.41 -17.87 -16.30
N ASP A 169 -11.03 -18.24 -17.42
CA ASP A 169 -10.39 -18.19 -18.73
C ASP A 169 -10.03 -16.74 -19.11
N TYR A 170 -10.88 -15.77 -18.78
CA TYR A 170 -10.56 -14.37 -19.01
C TYR A 170 -9.38 -13.89 -18.14
N VAL A 171 -9.38 -14.12 -16.83
CA VAL A 171 -8.30 -13.63 -15.95
C VAL A 171 -6.96 -14.31 -16.20
N THR A 172 -6.96 -15.51 -16.79
CA THR A 172 -5.75 -16.25 -17.19
C THR A 172 -5.32 -15.98 -18.63
N SER A 173 -6.14 -15.31 -19.44
CA SER A 173 -5.83 -14.98 -20.84
C SER A 173 -4.71 -13.94 -21.00
N GLY A 174 -4.45 -13.15 -19.95
CA GLY A 174 -3.51 -12.05 -20.01
C GLY A 174 -2.87 -11.75 -18.66
N GLU A 175 -2.11 -10.67 -18.63
CA GLU A 175 -1.43 -10.19 -17.44
C GLU A 175 -2.42 -9.51 -16.48
N VAL A 176 -2.35 -9.89 -15.21
CA VAL A 176 -3.09 -9.24 -14.12
C VAL A 176 -2.13 -8.43 -13.26
N ILE A 177 -2.66 -7.47 -12.52
CA ILE A 177 -1.89 -6.72 -11.51
C ILE A 177 -2.51 -6.97 -10.14
N GLY A 178 -1.76 -7.63 -9.26
CA GLY A 178 -2.11 -7.76 -7.85
C GLY A 178 -1.57 -6.58 -7.06
N ILE A 179 -2.42 -5.93 -6.27
CA ILE A 179 -2.08 -4.74 -5.49
C ILE A 179 -2.58 -4.90 -4.06
N GLU A 180 -1.70 -4.65 -3.09
CA GLU A 180 -2.07 -4.49 -1.68
C GLU A 180 -2.34 -3.02 -1.40
N LEU A 181 -3.60 -2.71 -1.09
CA LEU A 181 -4.08 -1.36 -0.81
C LEU A 181 -4.31 -1.19 0.69
N VAL A 182 -3.72 -0.14 1.25
CA VAL A 182 -3.98 0.28 2.63
C VAL A 182 -4.66 1.63 2.64
N GLY A 183 -5.66 1.78 3.50
CA GLY A 183 -6.40 3.03 3.64
C GLY A 183 -7.48 2.94 4.71
N ARG A 184 -8.14 4.06 4.97
CA ARG A 184 -9.24 4.12 5.94
C ARG A 184 -10.50 3.44 5.37
N ASN A 185 -10.97 2.39 6.04
CA ASN A 185 -12.02 1.46 5.60
C ASN A 185 -11.69 0.89 4.21
N ALA A 186 -10.44 0.45 4.00
CA ALA A 186 -9.92 0.14 2.66
C ALA A 186 -10.82 -0.82 1.89
N ILE A 187 -11.36 -1.85 2.54
CA ILE A 187 -12.24 -2.84 1.89
C ILE A 187 -13.51 -2.16 1.37
N LYS A 188 -14.18 -1.38 2.23
CA LYS A 188 -15.43 -0.68 1.89
C LYS A 188 -15.19 0.39 0.81
N GLU A 189 -14.15 1.20 0.98
CA GLU A 189 -13.82 2.27 0.04
C GLU A 189 -13.37 1.72 -1.32
N TRP A 190 -12.66 0.58 -1.34
CA TRP A 190 -12.23 -0.03 -2.59
C TRP A 190 -13.45 -0.53 -3.38
N ARG A 191 -14.42 -1.17 -2.71
CA ARG A 191 -15.69 -1.56 -3.33
C ARG A 191 -16.48 -0.36 -3.87
N ARG A 192 -16.53 0.74 -3.12
CA ARG A 192 -17.15 1.99 -3.58
C ARG A 192 -16.43 2.54 -4.82
N CYS A 193 -15.10 2.47 -4.84
CA CYS A 193 -14.28 2.88 -5.97
C CYS A 193 -14.50 2.03 -7.22
N LEU A 194 -14.76 0.73 -7.06
CA LEU A 194 -15.09 -0.17 -8.16
C LEU A 194 -16.44 0.16 -8.79
N GLY A 195 -17.48 0.40 -7.99
CA GLY A 195 -18.85 0.56 -8.47
C GLY A 195 -19.56 -0.79 -8.72
N ALA A 196 -20.78 -0.75 -9.27
CA ALA A 196 -21.56 -1.94 -9.59
C ALA A 196 -20.79 -2.90 -10.50
N THR A 197 -21.05 -4.21 -10.41
CA THR A 197 -20.31 -5.23 -11.18
C THR A 197 -20.48 -5.03 -12.69
N ASP A 198 -21.67 -4.63 -13.12
CA ASP A 198 -21.92 -4.18 -14.49
C ASP A 198 -21.52 -2.71 -14.64
N PRO A 199 -20.60 -2.37 -15.55
CA PRO A 199 -20.26 -0.99 -15.90
C PRO A 199 -21.48 -0.11 -16.25
N ALA A 200 -22.53 -0.68 -16.86
CA ALA A 200 -23.73 0.07 -17.23
C ALA A 200 -24.52 0.58 -16.01
N ASP A 201 -24.46 -0.16 -14.90
CA ASP A 201 -25.11 0.18 -13.64
C ASP A 201 -24.16 0.89 -12.66
N ALA A 202 -22.90 1.11 -13.04
CA ALA A 202 -21.91 1.69 -12.17
C ALA A 202 -22.01 3.22 -12.15
N GLU A 203 -21.98 3.80 -10.95
CA GLU A 203 -22.08 5.24 -10.75
C GLU A 203 -20.94 6.01 -11.47
N PRO A 204 -21.22 7.22 -12.00
CA PRO A 204 -20.21 8.08 -12.60
C PRO A 204 -19.01 8.31 -11.68
N GLY A 205 -17.80 8.18 -12.24
CA GLY A 205 -16.54 8.36 -11.51
C GLY A 205 -16.05 7.15 -10.72
N THR A 206 -16.70 5.97 -10.87
CA THR A 206 -16.17 4.68 -10.42
C THR A 206 -15.29 4.02 -11.50
N LEU A 207 -14.38 3.13 -11.12
CA LEU A 207 -13.47 2.47 -12.08
C LEU A 207 -14.20 1.68 -13.15
N ARG A 208 -15.29 0.98 -12.78
CA ARG A 208 -16.06 0.19 -13.73
C ARG A 208 -16.84 1.05 -14.71
N HIS A 209 -17.41 2.16 -14.25
CA HIS A 209 -18.03 3.13 -15.15
C HIS A 209 -17.02 3.77 -16.11
N LEU A 210 -15.84 4.15 -15.59
CA LEU A 210 -14.84 4.88 -16.38
C LEU A 210 -14.15 4.03 -17.45
N TYR A 211 -13.94 2.74 -17.17
CA TYR A 211 -13.07 1.91 -18.01
C TYR A 211 -13.63 0.50 -18.30
N GLY A 212 -14.68 0.05 -17.62
CA GLY A 212 -15.25 -1.28 -17.83
C GLY A 212 -16.06 -1.38 -19.12
N GLU A 213 -15.96 -2.53 -19.78
CA GLU A 213 -16.71 -2.80 -21.02
C GLU A 213 -18.03 -3.55 -20.75
N ASN A 214 -18.00 -4.52 -19.83
CA ASN A 214 -19.13 -5.36 -19.44
C ASN A 214 -18.83 -6.08 -18.12
N THR A 215 -19.77 -6.88 -17.63
CA THR A 215 -19.67 -7.66 -16.36
C THR A 215 -18.42 -8.56 -16.27
N LEU A 216 -17.93 -9.11 -17.39
CA LEU A 216 -16.71 -9.91 -17.44
C LEU A 216 -15.45 -9.02 -17.41
N ARG A 217 -15.42 -8.02 -18.30
CA ARG A 217 -14.32 -7.06 -18.50
C ARG A 217 -14.55 -5.75 -17.73
N ASN A 218 -14.79 -5.88 -16.43
CA ASN A 218 -15.07 -4.78 -15.51
C ASN A 218 -13.82 -4.31 -14.74
N ILE A 219 -12.65 -4.41 -15.35
CA ILE A 219 -11.36 -3.85 -14.88
C ILE A 219 -10.75 -4.50 -13.66
N ALA A 220 -11.47 -4.60 -12.54
CA ALA A 220 -10.89 -4.99 -11.28
C ALA A 220 -11.85 -5.75 -10.36
N HIS A 221 -11.24 -6.57 -9.52
CA HIS A 221 -11.87 -7.33 -8.45
C HIS A 221 -11.42 -6.79 -7.09
N GLY A 222 -12.33 -6.79 -6.11
CA GLY A 222 -12.04 -6.46 -4.73
C GLY A 222 -12.45 -7.64 -3.85
N CYS A 223 -11.53 -8.10 -3.00
CA CYS A 223 -11.79 -9.21 -2.10
C CYS A 223 -12.87 -8.85 -1.07
N ASN A 224 -13.68 -9.84 -0.68
CA ASN A 224 -14.81 -9.67 0.22
C ASN A 224 -14.47 -9.86 1.71
N THR A 225 -13.25 -10.25 2.04
CA THR A 225 -12.82 -10.56 3.41
C THR A 225 -11.50 -9.86 3.75
N ALA A 226 -11.32 -9.54 5.04
CA ALA A 226 -10.13 -8.91 5.59
C ALA A 226 -8.94 -9.89 5.73
N GLU A 227 -8.98 -11.04 5.06
CA GLU A 227 -8.05 -12.14 5.32
C GLU A 227 -6.78 -12.04 4.46
N ASP A 228 -5.67 -11.79 5.15
CA ASP A 228 -4.28 -11.85 4.67
C ASP A 228 -3.86 -13.22 4.08
N ASP A 229 -4.64 -14.29 4.32
CA ASP A 229 -4.24 -15.65 3.99
C ASP A 229 -4.25 -15.97 2.50
N LEU A 230 -5.08 -15.29 1.71
CA LEU A 230 -5.12 -15.50 0.26
C LEU A 230 -3.82 -15.04 -0.43
N CYS A 231 -3.20 -13.94 0.04
CA CYS A 231 -1.91 -13.48 -0.50
C CYS A 231 -0.74 -14.44 -0.20
N ARG A 232 -0.75 -15.12 0.96
CA ARG A 232 0.25 -16.13 1.33
C ARG A 232 0.05 -17.46 0.60
N GLN A 233 -1.20 -17.86 0.38
CA GLN A 233 -1.55 -19.08 -0.35
C GLN A 233 -1.27 -19.00 -1.85
N LEU A 234 -1.33 -17.81 -2.47
CA LEU A 234 -1.22 -17.67 -3.92
C LEU A 234 0.22 -17.64 -4.47
N TYR A 235 1.24 -17.35 -3.64
CA TYR A 235 2.65 -17.29 -4.09
C TYR A 235 3.66 -17.95 -3.13
N PRO A 236 3.44 -19.20 -2.69
CA PRO A 236 4.24 -19.86 -1.65
C PRO A 236 5.69 -20.19 -2.08
N THR A 237 5.98 -20.22 -3.39
CA THR A 237 7.32 -20.52 -3.96
C THR A 237 8.07 -19.31 -4.48
N SER A 238 7.54 -18.09 -4.29
CA SER A 238 8.25 -16.88 -4.72
C SER A 238 9.51 -16.65 -3.89
N ILE A 239 10.57 -16.07 -4.48
CA ILE A 239 11.84 -15.77 -3.79
C ILE A 239 11.62 -14.99 -2.48
N ARG A 240 10.59 -14.13 -2.43
CA ARG A 240 10.21 -13.40 -1.22
C ARG A 240 9.52 -14.26 -0.16
N ALA A 241 8.72 -15.25 -0.57
CA ALA A 241 8.07 -16.20 0.34
C ALA A 241 9.06 -17.24 0.89
N LEU A 242 10.11 -17.56 0.14
CA LEU A 242 11.16 -18.51 0.54
C LEU A 242 12.29 -17.85 1.37
N TYR A 243 12.64 -16.58 1.12
CA TYR A 243 13.87 -15.95 1.67
C TYR A 243 13.72 -14.52 2.24
N GLY A 244 12.53 -13.91 2.22
CA GLY A 244 12.32 -12.56 2.77
C GLY A 244 12.02 -12.58 4.27
N SER A 245 12.86 -11.90 5.08
CA SER A 245 12.68 -11.86 6.55
C SER A 245 11.98 -10.59 7.06
N SER A 246 11.91 -9.52 6.27
CA SER A 246 11.20 -8.26 6.63
C SER A 246 10.92 -7.35 5.41
N LEU A 247 10.29 -6.18 5.62
CA LEU A 247 10.00 -5.19 4.57
C LEU A 247 11.23 -4.45 4.02
N VAL A 248 12.31 -4.33 4.81
CA VAL A 248 13.61 -3.75 4.37
C VAL A 248 14.55 -4.84 3.82
N HIS A 249 14.34 -6.08 4.26
CA HIS A 249 15.02 -7.28 3.76
C HIS A 249 14.10 -8.04 2.79
N ASN A 250 13.68 -7.35 1.73
CA ASN A 250 12.89 -7.91 0.65
C ASN A 250 13.82 -8.33 -0.50
N ALA A 251 13.92 -9.63 -0.75
CA ALA A 251 14.94 -10.27 -1.58
C ALA A 251 14.97 -9.90 -3.09
N VAL A 252 14.38 -8.79 -3.57
CA VAL A 252 14.40 -8.43 -5.01
C VAL A 252 14.45 -6.91 -5.25
N HIS A 253 15.39 -6.50 -6.12
CA HIS A 253 15.59 -5.20 -6.77
C HIS A 253 15.62 -5.43 -8.31
N CYS A 254 15.28 -4.43 -9.15
CA CYS A 254 15.26 -4.59 -10.62
C CYS A 254 15.77 -3.34 -11.34
N THR A 255 16.52 -3.56 -12.43
CA THR A 255 17.17 -2.57 -13.31
C THR A 255 16.40 -2.41 -14.62
N ASP A 256 16.38 -1.18 -15.16
CA ASP A 256 15.42 -0.74 -16.17
C ASP A 256 15.93 -0.72 -17.64
N LEU A 257 17.20 -1.04 -17.91
CA LEU A 257 17.75 -1.15 -19.29
C LEU A 257 18.34 -2.55 -19.55
N PRO A 258 18.08 -3.19 -20.72
CA PRO A 258 18.57 -4.55 -21.01
C PRO A 258 20.10 -4.68 -21.02
N GLU A 259 20.78 -3.59 -21.35
CA GLU A 259 22.24 -3.48 -21.46
C GLU A 259 22.88 -3.12 -20.11
N ASP A 260 22.22 -2.26 -19.31
CA ASP A 260 22.68 -1.84 -17.98
C ASP A 260 22.31 -2.83 -16.88
N GLY A 261 21.39 -3.78 -17.12
CA GLY A 261 21.07 -4.86 -16.19
C GLY A 261 22.29 -5.69 -15.77
N VAL A 262 23.29 -5.82 -16.64
CA VAL A 262 24.54 -6.52 -16.32
C VAL A 262 25.48 -5.62 -15.52
N THR A 263 25.55 -4.33 -15.87
CA THR A 263 26.47 -3.36 -15.25
C THR A 263 25.99 -2.86 -13.89
N GLU A 264 24.70 -2.60 -13.70
CA GLU A 264 24.13 -2.23 -12.39
C GLU A 264 24.16 -3.41 -11.42
N VAL A 265 23.93 -4.63 -11.91
CA VAL A 265 24.13 -5.87 -11.13
C VAL A 265 25.61 -6.01 -10.76
N GLU A 266 26.54 -5.91 -11.71
CA GLU A 266 27.99 -5.97 -11.39
C GLU A 266 28.45 -4.83 -10.46
N TYR A 267 27.96 -3.61 -10.64
CA TYR A 267 28.31 -2.43 -9.85
C TYR A 267 27.80 -2.56 -8.42
N PHE A 268 26.54 -2.96 -8.24
CA PHE A 268 25.92 -3.23 -6.93
C PHE A 268 26.67 -4.35 -6.18
N PHE A 269 27.13 -5.40 -6.88
CA PHE A 269 27.84 -6.53 -6.26
C PHE A 269 29.37 -6.31 -6.07
N LYS A 270 30.02 -5.44 -6.85
CA LYS A 270 31.44 -5.05 -6.63
C LYS A 270 31.60 -4.03 -5.51
N LEU A 271 30.65 -3.11 -5.32
CA LEU A 271 30.67 -2.14 -4.20
C LEU A 271 30.62 -2.86 -2.85
N LEU A 272 29.73 -3.86 -2.71
CA LEU A 272 29.63 -4.70 -1.52
C LEU A 272 30.85 -5.60 -1.28
N ALA A 273 31.67 -5.87 -2.32
CA ALA A 273 32.87 -6.68 -2.22
C ALA A 273 34.11 -5.88 -1.77
N ASN A 274 34.18 -4.58 -2.06
CA ASN A 274 35.33 -3.72 -1.74
C ASN A 274 35.14 -2.87 -0.47
N GLU A 275 33.97 -2.87 0.17
CA GLU A 275 33.76 -2.27 1.51
C GLU A 275 34.13 -3.21 2.67
N ARG A 276 34.82 -4.33 2.40
CA ARG A 276 35.50 -5.14 3.42
C ARG A 276 37.01 -5.06 3.27
N SER A 277 37.57 -3.89 3.54
CA SER A 277 38.97 -3.71 3.94
C SER A 277 39.10 -2.51 4.86
#